data_AF-A0A966UKN8-F1
#
_entry.id   AF-A0A966UKN8-F1
#
_cell.length_a   1.000
_cell.length_b   1.000
_cell.length_c   1.000
_cell.angle_alpha   90.00
_cell.angle_beta   90.00
_cell.angle_gamma   90.00
#
_symmetry.space_group_name_H-M   'P 1'
#
loop_
_entity.id
_entity.type
_entity.pdbx_description
1 polymer ?
#
loop_
_entity_poly.entity_id
_entity_poly.type
_entity_poly.pdbx_seq_one_letter_code
_entity_poly.pdbx_strand_id
1 'polypeptide(L)' 'GSVDVDTMVRLIAALTITMLAGCSDYYRYPCQNPDNWEKDICKKPWCEISKSCPEHIFKEEAKKECK' A
#
# COMPACT_ATOMS: atom_id res chain seq x y z
N GLY A 1 1.82 -42.96 2.87
CA GLY A 1 0.51 -42.33 3.16
C GLY A 1 0.16 -41.48 1.97
N SER A 2 -0.98 -41.75 1.33
CA SER A 2 -1.47 -40.95 0.21
C SER A 2 -2.08 -39.68 0.78
N VAL A 3 -1.65 -38.52 0.29
CA VAL A 3 -2.25 -37.24 0.65
C VAL A 3 -3.54 -37.09 -0.14
N ASP A 4 -4.67 -37.15 0.56
CA ASP A 4 -5.99 -37.05 -0.06
C ASP A 4 -6.21 -35.66 -0.68
N VAL A 5 -6.90 -35.62 -1.82
CA VAL A 5 -7.22 -34.37 -2.54
C VAL A 5 -7.95 -33.37 -1.64
N ASP A 6 -8.79 -33.85 -0.72
CA ASP A 6 -9.51 -33.02 0.24
C ASP A 6 -8.54 -32.31 1.22
N THR A 7 -7.54 -33.05 1.72
CA THR A 7 -6.49 -32.51 2.58
C THR A 7 -5.66 -31.46 1.84
N MET A 8 -5.35 -31.68 0.56
CA MET A 8 -4.64 -30.71 -0.27
C MET A 8 -5.45 -29.44 -0.51
N VAL A 9 -6.73 -29.58 -0.86
CA VAL A 9 -7.65 -28.44 -1.05
C VAL A 9 -7.76 -27.62 0.23
N ARG A 10 -7.87 -28.28 1.39
CA ARG A 10 -7.91 -27.62 2.71
C ARG A 10 -6.63 -26.86 3.04
N LEU A 11 -5.47 -27.46 2.77
CA LEU A 11 -4.17 -26.81 3.00
C LEU A 11 -3.98 -25.60 2.08
N ILE A 12 -4.33 -25.72 0.80
CA ILE A 12 -4.25 -24.61 -0.15
C ILE A 12 -5.21 -23.49 0.27
N ALA A 13 -6.45 -23.81 0.65
CA ALA A 13 -7.41 -22.82 1.11
C ALA A 13 -6.97 -22.09 2.39
N ALA A 14 -6.37 -22.81 3.35
CA ALA A 14 -5.84 -22.19 4.57
C ALA A 14 -4.66 -21.25 4.27
N LEU A 15 -3.78 -21.62 3.34
CA LEU A 15 -2.65 -20.81 2.90
C LEU A 15 -3.12 -19.51 2.22
N THR A 16 -4.11 -19.60 1.32
CA THR A 16 -4.62 -18.42 0.60
C THR A 16 -5.30 -17.44 1.55
N ILE A 17 -6.09 -17.91 2.51
CA ILE A 17 -6.72 -17.04 3.53
C ILE A 17 -5.66 -16.31 4.36
N THR A 18 -4.58 -17.01 4.74
CA THR A 18 -3.49 -16.40 5.51
C THR A 18 -2.74 -15.33 4.71
N MET A 19 -2.52 -15.54 3.40
CA MET A 19 -1.91 -14.53 2.53
C MET A 19 -2.81 -13.30 2.32
N LEU A 20 -4.14 -13.48 2.31
CA LEU A 20 -5.09 -12.38 2.14
C LEU A 20 -5.38 -11.62 3.44
N ALA A 21 -5.06 -12.18 4.62
CA ALA A 21 -5.31 -11.55 5.93
C ALA A 21 -4.39 -10.35 6.23
N GLY A 22 -3.45 -10.01 5.35
CA GLY A 22 -2.58 -8.83 5.49
C GLY A 22 -3.23 -7.55 4.97
N CYS A 23 -4.13 -6.94 5.75
CA CYS A 23 -4.59 -5.57 5.49
C CYS A 23 -4.01 -4.65 6.58
N SER A 24 -3.02 -3.85 6.20
CA SER A 24 -2.46 -2.78 7.04
C SER A 24 -2.50 -1.51 6.21
N ASP A 25 -2.90 -0.39 6.81
CA ASP A 25 -2.79 0.92 6.18
C ASP A 25 -1.31 1.33 6.20
N TYR A 26 -0.59 0.99 5.13
CA TYR A 26 0.78 1.44 4.92
C TYR A 26 0.88 2.23 3.62
N TYR A 27 1.53 3.38 3.71
CA TYR A 27 1.87 4.18 2.55
C TYR A 27 2.95 3.46 1.74
N ARG A 28 2.65 3.12 0.49
CA ARG A 28 3.58 2.45 -0.41
C ARG A 28 4.74 3.37 -0.82
N TYR A 29 4.51 4.68 -0.86
CA TYR A 29 5.52 5.71 -1.09
C TYR A 29 5.58 6.72 0.05
N PRO A 30 6.78 7.21 0.42
CA PRO A 30 6.93 8.17 1.51
C PRO A 30 6.05 9.41 1.38
N CYS A 31 5.85 9.92 0.17
CA CYS A 31 5.05 11.11 -0.11
C CYS A 31 3.53 10.88 -0.10
N GLN A 32 3.08 9.64 0.04
CA GLN A 32 1.67 9.35 0.30
C GLN A 32 1.29 9.67 1.76
N ASN A 33 2.25 9.70 2.68
CA ASN A 33 2.02 10.16 4.05
C ASN A 33 2.02 11.71 4.09
N PRO A 34 0.92 12.36 4.55
CA PRO A 34 0.88 13.81 4.70
C PRO A 34 1.97 14.39 5.60
N ASP A 35 2.42 13.64 6.63
CA ASP A 35 3.50 14.07 7.55
C ASP A 35 4.85 14.27 6.83
N ASN A 36 4.99 13.71 5.63
CA ASN A 36 6.22 13.80 4.83
C ASN A 36 6.18 14.89 3.75
N TRP A 37 5.05 15.57 3.53
CA TRP A 37 4.91 16.53 2.42
C TRP A 37 5.86 17.72 2.52
N GLU A 38 6.23 18.13 3.74
CA GLU A 38 7.18 19.22 3.96
C GLU A 38 8.64 18.81 3.76
N LYS A 39 8.92 17.50 3.64
CA LYS A 39 10.27 16.99 3.40
C LYS A 39 10.67 17.20 1.94
N ASP A 40 11.96 17.44 1.71
CA ASP A 40 12.46 17.78 0.37
C ASP A 40 12.29 16.65 -0.66
N ILE A 41 12.17 15.40 -0.19
CA ILE A 41 11.86 14.24 -1.03
C ILE A 41 10.49 14.33 -1.72
N CYS A 42 9.56 15.12 -1.16
CA CYS A 42 8.20 15.31 -1.67
C CYS A 42 8.03 16.66 -2.39
N LYS A 43 9.10 17.45 -2.48
CA LYS A 43 9.14 18.70 -3.26
C LYS A 43 9.80 18.44 -4.62
N LYS A 44 9.53 19.32 -5.59
CA LYS A 44 10.22 19.30 -6.88
C LYS A 44 11.69 19.71 -6.69
N PRO A 45 12.63 19.12 -7.44
CA PRO A 45 12.47 18.17 -8.56
C PRO A 45 12.41 16.68 -8.14
N TRP A 46 12.66 16.36 -6.87
CA TRP A 46 12.84 14.98 -6.41
C TRP A 46 11.60 14.12 -6.56
N CYS A 47 10.44 14.67 -6.21
CA CYS A 47 9.17 13.97 -6.35
C CYS A 47 8.76 13.75 -7.82
N GLU A 48 9.28 14.58 -8.75
CA GLU A 48 8.90 14.57 -10.17
C GLU A 48 9.65 13.49 -10.95
N ILE A 49 10.90 13.21 -10.56
CA ILE A 49 11.70 12.10 -11.09
C ILE A 49 11.11 10.76 -10.64
N SER A 50 10.74 10.67 -9.36
CA SER A 50 10.12 9.47 -8.78
C SER A 50 8.64 9.32 -9.13
N LYS A 51 8.03 10.33 -9.78
CA LYS A 51 6.59 10.41 -10.08
C LYS A 51 5.72 10.19 -8.85
N SER A 52 6.19 10.66 -7.70
CA SER A 52 5.55 10.49 -6.40
C SER A 52 5.08 11.81 -5.77
N CYS A 53 5.04 12.91 -6.54
CA CYS A 53 4.63 14.20 -5.97
C CYS A 53 3.20 14.14 -5.41
N PRO A 54 2.96 14.75 -4.24
CA PRO A 54 1.64 14.80 -3.61
C PRO A 54 0.56 15.34 -4.55
N GLU A 55 0.88 16.33 -5.40
CA GLU A 55 -0.02 16.94 -6.39
C GLU A 55 -0.52 15.98 -7.48
N HIS A 56 0.22 14.90 -7.78
CA HIS A 56 -0.24 13.87 -8.72
C HIS A 56 -1.14 12.83 -8.04
N ILE A 57 -0.99 12.67 -6.73
CA ILE A 57 -1.65 11.61 -5.94
C ILE A 57 -2.93 12.13 -5.29
N PHE A 58 -2.90 13.38 -4.84
CA PHE A 58 -3.98 14.05 -4.11
C PHE A 58 -4.37 15.31 -4.88
N LYS A 59 -5.64 15.38 -5.30
CA LYS A 59 -6.24 16.67 -5.72
C LYS A 59 -6.37 17.58 -4.49
N GLU A 60 -6.34 18.89 -4.69
CA GLU A 60 -6.39 19.91 -3.62
C GLU A 60 -7.54 19.70 -2.61
N GLU A 61 -8.64 19.05 -3.03
CA GLU A 61 -9.75 18.67 -2.16
C GLU A 61 -9.45 17.55 -1.14
N ALA A 62 -8.43 16.70 -1.37
CA ALA A 62 -8.08 15.59 -0.47
C ALA A 62 -7.28 16.01 0.78
N LYS A 63 -6.78 17.25 0.85
CA LYS A 63 -6.13 17.78 2.07
C LYS A 63 -7.10 17.90 3.26
N LYS A 64 -8.42 17.82 3.02
CA LYS A 64 -9.46 18.04 4.03
C LYS A 64 -10.02 16.76 4.66
N GLU A 65 -9.77 15.58 4.09
CA GLU A 65 -10.44 14.33 4.52
C GLU A 65 -9.45 13.19 4.81
N CYS A 66 -8.42 13.48 5.59
CA CYS A 66 -7.74 12.46 6.39
C CYS A 66 -7.86 12.89 7.85
N LYS A 67 -9.00 12.56 8.47
CA LYS A 67 -9.24 12.70 9.90
C LYS A 67 -9.69 11.36 10.46
#